data_AF-G9KGN9-F1
#
_entry.id   AF-G9KGN9-F1
#
_cell.length_a   1.000
_cell.length_b   1.000
_cell.length_c   1.000
_cell.angle_alpha   90.00
_cell.angle_beta   90.00
_cell.angle_gamma   90.00
#
_symmetry.space_group_name_H-M   'P 1'
#
loop_
_entity.id
_entity.type
_entity.pdbx_description
1 polymer ?
#
loop_
_entity_poly.entity_id
_entity_poly.type
_entity_poly.pdbx_seq_one_letter_code
_entity_poly.pdbx_strand_id
1 'polypeptide(L)'
;LVLGDDRMLGRLAQAYHSLRKRETQKFCLTPRLSLQLYYIPVLAPEEPATSRHSELQELAAFLGRADPWYQNTVNTLCPAIHKLAEMPPSLDTSRTVDPFILDVITYYVRMGTLPIYFQIYTVKIFRDLSQGPTEDIFLTELKVDVQDSRLLKDGFSPRRKGAADGPGAELSICYQKALLSHRAQVVTGSLRATGLVLKALPTSDTDGSGPPHAPHSAVPITDHTCLNVSVTEVVKSSNLAGRSFSTVTNTFRTATIQIQSQDQRLLMLLLDKDGRRTYRDVVRIEVAPCPDPCSGTHKSRASWLGSHQPEAEGTRAKPKPLLMPINTFSGIV
;
A
#
# COMPACT_ATOMS: atom_id res chain seq x y z
N LEU A 1 9.74 -16.74 6.11
CA LEU A 1 9.10 -17.20 4.86
C LEU A 1 7.61 -16.91 4.94
N VAL A 2 7.05 -16.24 3.93
CA VAL A 2 5.61 -16.00 3.80
C VAL A 2 5.11 -16.67 2.53
N LEU A 3 4.08 -17.48 2.69
CA LEU A 3 3.35 -18.18 1.62
C LEU A 3 1.96 -17.56 1.54
N GLY A 4 1.59 -17.01 0.38
CA GLY A 4 0.27 -16.41 0.21
C GLY A 4 0.20 -15.37 -0.88
N ASP A 5 -0.88 -14.60 -0.88
CA ASP A 5 -1.12 -13.49 -1.79
C ASP A 5 -0.78 -12.14 -1.13
N ASP A 6 -1.07 -11.05 -1.84
CA ASP A 6 -0.86 -9.67 -1.38
C ASP A 6 -1.51 -9.38 0.00
N ARG A 7 -2.56 -10.12 0.41
CA ARG A 7 -3.21 -9.94 1.72
C ARG A 7 -2.32 -10.44 2.86
N MET A 8 -1.64 -11.57 2.67
CA MET A 8 -0.68 -12.09 3.65
C MET A 8 0.49 -11.13 3.85
N LEU A 9 0.86 -10.42 2.79
CA LEU A 9 1.92 -9.44 2.84
C LEU A 9 1.56 -8.21 3.67
N GLY A 10 0.32 -7.70 3.55
CA GLY A 10 -0.18 -6.64 4.42
C GLY A 10 -0.13 -7.04 5.91
N ARG A 11 -0.48 -8.29 6.22
CA ARG A 11 -0.37 -8.84 7.59
C ARG A 11 1.08 -9.00 8.04
N LEU A 12 1.98 -9.41 7.14
CA LEU A 12 3.42 -9.45 7.41
C LEU A 12 3.95 -8.06 7.77
N ALA A 13 3.54 -7.03 7.02
CA ALA A 13 3.92 -5.65 7.31
C ALA A 13 3.44 -5.22 8.71
N GLN A 14 2.20 -5.56 9.10
CA GLN A 14 1.68 -5.30 10.46
C GLN A 14 2.51 -6.01 11.55
N ALA A 15 2.87 -7.27 11.32
CA ALA A 15 3.70 -8.03 12.25
C ALA A 15 5.12 -7.44 12.36
N TYR A 16 5.72 -7.06 11.23
CA TYR A 16 7.02 -6.42 11.16
C TYR A 16 7.03 -5.06 11.85
N HIS A 17 6.05 -4.20 11.57
CA HIS A 17 5.92 -2.91 12.27
C HIS A 17 5.71 -3.08 13.77
N SER A 18 4.89 -4.05 14.19
CA SER A 18 4.68 -4.37 15.61
C SER A 18 5.96 -4.86 16.29
N LEU A 19 6.75 -5.68 15.60
CA LEU A 19 8.07 -6.10 16.06
C LEU A 19 8.97 -4.88 16.28
N ARG A 20 9.10 -4.02 15.28
CA ARG A 20 9.91 -2.79 15.35
C ARG A 20 9.46 -1.84 16.47
N LYS A 21 8.15 -1.69 16.67
CA LYS A 21 7.59 -0.89 17.79
C LYS A 21 7.86 -1.51 19.17
N ARG A 22 7.90 -2.83 19.29
CA ARG A 22 8.25 -3.50 20.56
C ARG A 22 9.74 -3.38 20.86
N GLU A 23 10.59 -3.34 19.85
CA GLU A 23 12.04 -3.17 20.02
C GLU A 23 12.43 -1.84 20.63
N THR A 24 11.70 -0.77 20.32
CA THR A 24 11.95 0.55 20.94
C THR A 24 11.63 0.54 22.43
N GLN A 25 10.76 -0.36 22.89
CA GLN A 25 10.36 -0.51 24.29
C GLN A 25 11.21 -1.54 25.04
N LYS A 26 11.74 -2.56 24.34
CA LYS A 26 12.56 -3.63 24.91
C LYS A 26 13.80 -3.86 24.03
N PHE A 27 14.95 -3.49 24.55
CA PHE A 27 16.26 -3.46 23.89
C PHE A 27 16.87 -4.86 23.57
N CYS A 28 16.14 -5.80 22.95
CA CYS A 28 16.61 -7.20 22.95
C CYS A 28 16.35 -8.11 21.73
N LEU A 29 15.65 -7.72 20.66
CA LEU A 29 15.24 -8.72 19.64
C LEU A 29 16.10 -8.73 18.36
N THR A 30 16.03 -7.73 17.47
CA THR A 30 16.79 -7.72 16.20
C THR A 30 18.32 -7.59 16.30
N PRO A 31 18.95 -6.97 17.31
CA PRO A 31 20.42 -6.96 17.38
C PRO A 31 21.01 -8.37 17.55
N ARG A 32 20.21 -9.33 18.01
CA ARG A 32 20.60 -10.72 18.23
C ARG A 32 20.02 -11.69 17.19
N LEU A 33 19.16 -11.20 16.30
CA LEU A 33 18.40 -12.01 15.34
C LEU A 33 18.42 -11.32 13.97
N SER A 34 19.10 -11.93 13.00
CA SER A 34 19.07 -11.51 11.60
C SER A 34 17.73 -11.94 10.97
N LEU A 35 16.72 -11.08 11.03
CA LEU A 35 15.42 -11.34 10.40
C LEU A 35 15.55 -11.28 8.88
N GLN A 36 15.29 -12.40 8.22
CA GLN A 36 15.22 -12.51 6.76
C GLN A 36 13.80 -12.86 6.33
N LEU A 37 13.26 -12.07 5.41
CA LEU A 37 11.91 -12.24 4.90
C LEU A 37 11.97 -12.70 3.44
N TYR A 38 11.13 -13.67 3.11
CA TYR A 38 11.05 -14.32 1.80
C TYR A 38 9.58 -14.46 1.45
N TYR A 39 9.22 -14.25 0.19
CA TYR A 39 7.83 -14.31 -0.28
C TYR A 39 7.69 -15.38 -1.35
N ILE A 40 6.68 -16.24 -1.20
CA ILE A 40 6.29 -17.22 -2.20
C ILE A 40 4.80 -17.00 -2.50
N PRO A 41 4.44 -16.68 -3.74
CA PRO A 41 3.06 -16.41 -4.10
C PRO A 41 2.28 -17.72 -4.08
N VAL A 42 1.18 -17.72 -3.34
CA VAL A 42 0.22 -18.84 -3.30
C VAL A 42 -1.18 -18.27 -3.45
N LEU A 43 -1.93 -18.81 -4.40
CA LEU A 43 -3.32 -18.43 -4.62
C LEU A 43 -4.20 -19.06 -3.54
N ALA A 44 -5.06 -18.25 -2.92
CA ALA A 44 -6.11 -18.77 -2.07
C ALA A 44 -7.13 -19.54 -2.91
N PRO A 45 -7.66 -20.68 -2.42
CA PRO A 45 -8.70 -21.42 -3.10
C PRO A 45 -10.05 -20.73 -2.90
N GLU A 46 -10.33 -19.59 -3.55
CA GLU A 46 -11.69 -19.07 -3.73
C GLU A 46 -11.91 -18.23 -5.01
N GLU A 47 -13.07 -18.51 -5.61
CA GLU A 47 -13.82 -17.93 -6.75
C GLU A 47 -13.22 -17.93 -8.17
N PRO A 48 -13.94 -18.48 -9.17
CA PRO A 48 -13.57 -18.38 -10.58
C PRO A 48 -13.86 -16.97 -11.09
N ALA A 49 -12.82 -16.14 -11.20
CA ALA A 49 -12.88 -14.92 -11.99
C ALA A 49 -11.50 -14.63 -12.57
N THR A 50 -11.37 -14.83 -13.88
CA THR A 50 -10.18 -14.59 -14.71
C THR A 50 -9.58 -13.18 -14.60
N SER A 51 -10.24 -12.23 -13.91
CA SER A 51 -9.74 -10.87 -13.65
C SER A 51 -9.05 -10.68 -12.30
N ARG A 52 -9.45 -11.40 -11.23
CA ARG A 52 -8.89 -11.19 -9.87
C ARG A 52 -7.50 -11.78 -9.67
N HIS A 53 -7.11 -12.74 -10.52
CA HIS A 53 -5.82 -13.44 -10.41
C HIS A 53 -4.62 -12.52 -10.65
N SER A 54 -4.74 -11.56 -11.57
CA SER A 54 -3.68 -10.59 -11.87
C SER A 54 -3.52 -9.56 -10.75
N GLU A 55 -4.63 -9.19 -10.11
CA GLU A 55 -4.64 -8.19 -9.03
C GLU A 55 -4.03 -8.72 -7.73
N LEU A 56 -4.19 -10.01 -7.38
CA LEU A 56 -3.67 -10.55 -6.10
C LEU A 56 -2.18 -10.92 -6.12
N GLN A 57 -1.50 -10.71 -7.25
CA GLN A 57 -0.10 -11.07 -7.47
C GLN A 57 0.76 -9.87 -7.87
N GLU A 58 0.34 -8.65 -7.56
CA GLU A 58 1.07 -7.44 -7.98
C GLU A 58 2.50 -7.42 -7.43
N LEU A 59 2.70 -7.87 -6.18
CA LEU A 59 4.05 -8.00 -5.62
C LEU A 59 4.85 -9.08 -6.35
N ALA A 60 4.24 -10.25 -6.61
CA ALA A 60 4.93 -11.36 -7.27
C ALA A 60 5.40 -10.95 -8.68
N ALA A 61 4.55 -10.22 -9.41
CA ALA A 61 4.89 -9.63 -10.70
C ALA A 61 5.98 -8.56 -10.57
N PHE A 62 5.94 -7.71 -9.53
CA PHE A 62 6.99 -6.72 -9.27
C PHE A 62 8.35 -7.40 -8.99
N LEU A 63 8.37 -8.39 -8.10
CA LEU A 63 9.58 -9.16 -7.77
C LEU A 63 10.12 -9.91 -8.99
N GLY A 64 9.25 -10.44 -9.85
CA GLY A 64 9.66 -11.07 -11.10
C GLY A 64 10.30 -10.11 -12.09
N ARG A 65 9.85 -8.84 -12.14
CA ARG A 65 10.52 -7.80 -12.94
C ARG A 65 11.87 -7.40 -12.37
N ALA A 66 11.98 -7.36 -11.05
CA ALA A 66 13.22 -6.99 -10.36
C ALA A 66 14.26 -8.14 -10.34
N ASP A 67 13.80 -9.40 -10.34
CA ASP A 67 14.64 -10.59 -10.28
C ASP A 67 14.20 -11.65 -11.30
N PRO A 68 14.94 -11.81 -12.42
CA PRO A 68 14.65 -12.83 -13.43
C PRO A 68 14.63 -14.26 -12.89
N TRP A 69 15.43 -14.56 -11.87
CA TRP A 69 15.42 -15.87 -11.23
C TRP A 69 14.08 -16.11 -10.53
N TYR A 70 13.61 -15.11 -9.77
CA TYR A 70 12.31 -15.16 -9.09
C TYR A 70 11.17 -15.35 -10.10
N GLN A 71 11.21 -14.65 -11.24
CA GLN A 71 10.20 -14.79 -12.30
C GLN A 71 10.15 -16.21 -12.89
N ASN A 72 11.29 -16.75 -13.26
CA ASN A 72 11.34 -18.03 -13.97
C ASN A 72 11.19 -19.24 -13.04
N THR A 73 11.47 -19.06 -11.75
CA THR A 73 11.47 -20.16 -10.79
C THR A 73 10.34 -20.03 -9.76
N VAL A 74 10.24 -18.93 -9.01
CA VAL A 74 9.24 -18.82 -7.93
C VAL A 74 7.84 -18.56 -8.49
N ASN A 75 7.70 -17.64 -9.45
CA ASN A 75 6.38 -17.33 -10.01
C ASN A 75 5.79 -18.49 -10.82
N THR A 76 6.63 -19.30 -11.48
CA THR A 76 6.19 -20.49 -12.22
C THR A 76 5.77 -21.65 -11.32
N LEU A 77 6.19 -21.67 -10.04
CA LEU A 77 5.73 -22.63 -9.06
C LEU A 77 4.29 -22.39 -8.60
N CYS A 78 3.78 -21.16 -8.69
CA CYS A 78 2.47 -20.82 -8.13
C CYS A 78 1.32 -21.71 -8.67
N PRO A 79 1.20 -21.96 -10.00
CA PRO A 79 0.18 -22.89 -10.52
C PRO A 79 0.39 -24.34 -10.05
N ALA A 80 1.64 -24.79 -9.88
CA ALA A 80 1.94 -26.14 -9.40
C ALA A 80 1.54 -26.30 -7.93
N ILE A 81 1.88 -25.33 -7.08
CA ILE A 81 1.48 -25.29 -5.67
C ILE A 81 -0.05 -25.29 -5.55
N HIS A 82 -0.73 -24.52 -6.40
CA HIS A 82 -2.19 -24.45 -6.41
C HIS A 82 -2.83 -25.80 -6.78
N LYS A 83 -2.39 -26.43 -7.89
CA LYS A 83 -2.86 -27.77 -8.28
C LYS A 83 -2.64 -28.81 -7.18
N LEU A 84 -1.49 -28.77 -6.51
CA LEU A 84 -1.20 -29.68 -5.39
C LEU A 84 -2.11 -29.44 -4.18
N ALA A 85 -2.56 -28.21 -3.96
CA ALA A 85 -3.50 -27.89 -2.89
C ALA A 85 -4.94 -28.34 -3.21
N GLU A 86 -5.32 -28.40 -4.48
CA GLU A 86 -6.64 -28.87 -4.94
C GLU A 86 -6.78 -30.40 -4.94
N MET A 87 -5.68 -31.14 -4.96
CA MET A 87 -5.73 -32.61 -4.97
C MET A 87 -6.34 -33.15 -3.66
N PRO A 88 -7.28 -34.10 -3.72
CA PRO A 88 -7.89 -34.68 -2.52
C PRO A 88 -6.81 -35.36 -1.66
N PRO A 89 -6.89 -35.27 -0.32
CA PRO A 89 -5.96 -35.97 0.55
C PRO A 89 -6.14 -37.48 0.34
N SER A 90 -5.16 -38.13 -0.28
CA SER A 90 -5.11 -39.58 -0.37
C SER A 90 -5.04 -40.16 1.05
N LEU A 91 -5.80 -41.22 1.31
CA LEU A 91 -5.88 -41.93 2.61
C LEU A 91 -4.53 -42.51 3.09
N ASP A 92 -3.50 -42.54 2.23
CA ASP A 92 -2.16 -42.95 2.60
C ASP A 92 -1.41 -41.81 3.30
N THR A 93 -1.01 -42.08 4.53
CA THR A 93 -0.36 -41.15 5.47
C THR A 93 1.02 -40.64 4.99
N SER A 94 1.49 -41.05 3.80
CA SER A 94 2.71 -40.53 3.17
C SER A 94 2.39 -39.42 2.18
N ARG A 95 1.94 -38.26 2.66
CA ARG A 95 1.89 -37.04 1.84
C ARG A 95 3.33 -36.59 1.55
N THR A 96 3.95 -37.15 0.51
CA THR A 96 5.27 -36.73 0.07
C THR A 96 5.15 -35.32 -0.48
N VAL A 97 5.69 -34.35 0.25
CA VAL A 97 5.96 -33.01 -0.27
C VAL A 97 6.67 -33.19 -1.61
N ASP A 98 6.22 -32.50 -2.67
CA ASP A 98 6.91 -32.54 -3.96
C ASP A 98 8.39 -32.14 -3.72
N PRO A 99 9.35 -33.06 -3.91
CA PRO A 99 10.75 -32.80 -3.59
C PRO A 99 11.29 -31.61 -4.39
N PHE A 100 10.77 -31.36 -5.60
CA PHE A 100 11.18 -30.23 -6.42
C PHE A 100 10.78 -28.89 -5.79
N ILE A 101 9.54 -28.78 -5.29
CA ILE A 101 9.06 -27.57 -4.63
C ILE A 101 9.88 -27.31 -3.37
N LEU A 102 10.14 -28.35 -2.58
CA LEU A 102 10.95 -28.23 -1.37
C LEU A 102 12.38 -27.77 -1.71
N ASP A 103 13.01 -28.36 -2.71
CA ASP A 103 14.36 -28.03 -3.13
C ASP A 103 14.46 -26.58 -3.62
N VAL A 104 13.53 -26.14 -4.45
CA VAL A 104 13.49 -24.76 -4.96
C VAL A 104 13.28 -23.75 -3.82
N ILE A 105 12.32 -23.99 -2.93
CA ILE A 105 12.05 -23.11 -1.79
C ILE A 105 13.27 -23.06 -0.86
N THR A 106 13.88 -24.21 -0.61
CA THR A 106 15.07 -24.30 0.24
C THR A 106 16.26 -23.58 -0.38
N TYR A 107 16.46 -23.73 -1.68
CA TYR A 107 17.48 -23.01 -2.44
C TYR A 107 17.24 -21.49 -2.37
N TYR A 108 16.00 -21.05 -2.55
CA TYR A 108 15.62 -19.64 -2.45
C TYR A 108 15.98 -19.05 -1.08
N VAL A 109 15.58 -19.72 0.00
CA VAL A 109 15.83 -19.24 1.37
C VAL A 109 17.32 -19.22 1.71
N ARG A 110 18.12 -20.14 1.15
CA ARG A 110 19.56 -20.21 1.44
C ARG A 110 20.38 -19.21 0.63
N MET A 111 20.03 -19.01 -0.64
CA MET A 111 20.89 -18.31 -1.60
C MET A 111 20.35 -16.92 -1.96
N GLY A 112 19.04 -16.67 -1.80
CA GLY A 112 18.46 -15.34 -1.98
C GLY A 112 18.79 -14.47 -0.78
N THR A 113 19.87 -13.69 -0.85
CA THR A 113 20.31 -12.84 0.29
C THR A 113 20.22 -11.35 0.00
N LEU A 114 19.78 -10.95 -1.20
CA LEU A 114 19.71 -9.54 -1.59
C LEU A 114 18.33 -8.96 -1.31
N PRO A 115 18.17 -8.00 -0.36
CA PRO A 115 16.86 -7.46 -0.02
C PRO A 115 16.38 -6.43 -1.04
N ILE A 116 15.11 -6.58 -1.42
CA ILE A 116 14.30 -5.55 -2.07
C ILE A 116 13.47 -4.88 -0.98
N TYR A 117 13.55 -3.55 -0.87
CA TYR A 117 12.90 -2.79 0.20
C TYR A 117 11.56 -2.21 -0.24
N PHE A 118 10.53 -2.44 0.57
CA PHE A 118 9.17 -1.94 0.35
C PHE A 118 8.81 -0.88 1.40
N GLN A 119 8.29 0.25 0.93
CA GLN A 119 7.82 1.33 1.79
C GLN A 119 6.50 0.96 2.47
N ILE A 120 6.47 0.97 3.80
CA ILE A 120 5.23 0.86 4.56
C ILE A 120 4.61 2.26 4.68
N TYR A 121 3.30 2.37 4.47
CA TYR A 121 2.55 3.61 4.67
C TYR A 121 1.67 3.49 5.90
N THR A 122 1.59 4.56 6.68
CA THR A 122 0.63 4.69 7.77
C THR A 122 -0.61 5.41 7.26
N VAL A 123 -1.78 4.91 7.63
CA VAL A 123 -3.07 5.57 7.42
C VAL A 123 -3.68 5.91 8.78
N LYS A 124 -4.02 7.19 8.97
CA LYS A 124 -4.81 7.67 10.09
C LYS A 124 -6.26 7.80 9.64
N ILE A 125 -7.14 7.14 10.36
CA ILE A 125 -8.55 6.98 10.01
C ILE A 125 -9.39 7.73 11.04
N PHE A 126 -10.12 8.74 10.58
CA PHE A 126 -10.99 9.56 11.42
C PHE A 126 -12.45 9.24 11.11
N ARG A 127 -13.13 8.61 12.07
CA ARG A 127 -14.59 8.40 12.04
C ARG A 127 -15.35 9.60 12.59
N ASP A 128 -14.79 10.20 13.63
CA ASP A 128 -15.23 11.44 14.23
C ASP A 128 -14.02 12.35 14.41
N LEU A 129 -14.13 13.61 14.00
CA LEU A 129 -13.07 14.60 14.13
C LEU A 129 -12.83 15.03 15.58
N SER A 130 -13.77 14.75 16.48
CA SER A 130 -13.62 15.02 17.92
C SER A 130 -12.77 13.96 18.63
N GLN A 131 -12.63 12.76 18.05
CA GLN A 131 -11.90 11.63 18.63
C GLN A 131 -10.51 11.50 18.02
N GLY A 132 -9.62 10.79 18.72
CA GLY A 132 -8.31 10.42 18.19
C GLY A 132 -8.43 9.52 16.95
N PRO A 133 -7.52 9.64 15.97
CA PRO A 133 -7.52 8.77 14.81
C PRO A 133 -7.18 7.33 15.17
N THR A 134 -7.82 6.38 14.49
CA THR A 134 -7.34 5.00 14.45
C THR A 134 -6.20 4.90 13.45
N GLU A 135 -5.03 4.45 13.89
CA GLU A 135 -3.88 4.25 13.02
C GLU A 135 -3.80 2.79 12.55
N ASP A 136 -3.61 2.59 11.25
CA ASP A 136 -3.24 1.31 10.67
C ASP A 136 -2.15 1.54 9.60
N ILE A 137 -1.61 0.48 9.01
CA ILE A 137 -0.57 0.56 8.00
C ILE A 137 -0.91 -0.26 6.77
N PHE A 138 -0.41 0.08 5.61
CA PHE A 138 -0.54 -0.76 4.41
C PHE A 138 0.77 -0.79 3.64
N LEU A 139 0.91 -1.77 2.76
CA LEU A 139 2.13 -2.01 1.99
C LEU A 139 1.89 -2.07 0.48
N THR A 140 0.73 -2.57 0.02
CA THR A 140 0.44 -2.74 -1.41
C THR A 140 -0.53 -1.67 -1.89
N GLU A 141 -1.72 -1.63 -1.30
CA GLU A 141 -2.84 -0.83 -1.79
C GLU A 141 -3.73 -0.33 -0.64
N LEU A 142 -4.20 0.91 -0.76
CA LEU A 142 -5.34 1.43 -0.02
C LEU A 142 -6.43 1.84 -1.01
N LYS A 143 -7.58 1.18 -0.95
CA LYS A 143 -8.77 1.54 -1.72
C LYS A 143 -9.72 2.34 -0.86
N VAL A 144 -10.25 3.44 -1.41
CA VAL A 144 -11.23 4.32 -0.79
C VAL A 144 -12.46 4.34 -1.69
N ASP A 145 -13.60 3.92 -1.18
CA ASP A 145 -14.87 4.01 -1.90
C ASP A 145 -15.82 4.94 -1.14
N VAL A 146 -16.66 5.69 -1.85
CA VAL A 146 -17.74 6.44 -1.22
C VAL A 146 -18.83 5.46 -0.81
N GLN A 147 -19.24 5.47 0.46
CA GLN A 147 -20.33 4.62 0.92
C GLN A 147 -21.64 5.12 0.31
N ASP A 148 -22.28 4.24 -0.45
CA ASP A 148 -23.63 4.48 -0.94
C ASP A 148 -24.61 4.42 0.25
N SER A 149 -25.09 5.58 0.66
CA SER A 149 -26.18 5.70 1.62
C SER A 149 -27.51 5.29 0.97
N ARG A 150 -27.75 3.99 0.77
CA ARG A 150 -29.09 3.48 0.43
C ARG A 150 -29.97 3.19 1.65
N LEU A 151 -29.59 3.62 2.85
CA LEU A 151 -30.31 3.30 4.09
C LEU A 151 -30.54 4.55 4.94
N LEU A 152 -31.67 5.24 4.67
CA LEU A 152 -32.76 5.41 5.63
C LEU A 152 -33.92 6.11 4.91
N LYS A 153 -34.76 5.32 4.23
CA LYS A 153 -36.09 5.79 3.83
C LYS A 153 -37.00 5.59 5.02
N ASP A 154 -36.89 6.46 6.02
CA ASP A 154 -37.90 6.56 7.06
C ASP A 154 -38.17 8.04 7.38
N GLY A 155 -39.43 8.43 7.18
CA GLY A 155 -40.07 9.57 7.83
C GLY A 155 -39.61 10.99 7.49
N PHE A 156 -40.33 11.62 6.55
CA PHE A 156 -40.71 13.05 6.55
C PHE A 156 -39.64 14.16 6.70
N SER A 157 -39.38 14.88 5.60
CA SER A 157 -39.77 16.31 5.46
C SER A 157 -39.62 16.81 4.02
N PRO A 158 -40.51 17.70 3.52
CA PRO A 158 -40.34 18.32 2.21
C PRO A 158 -39.73 19.71 2.40
N ARG A 159 -38.46 19.94 2.02
CA ARG A 159 -38.01 21.18 1.35
C ARG A 159 -36.51 21.23 1.05
N ARG A 160 -36.24 21.80 -0.13
CA ARG A 160 -34.96 22.14 -0.78
C ARG A 160 -34.13 21.00 -1.35
N LYS A 161 -34.63 20.46 -2.46
CA LYS A 161 -33.82 19.81 -3.49
C LYS A 161 -32.95 20.88 -4.19
N GLY A 162 -31.74 21.11 -3.69
CA GLY A 162 -30.81 22.08 -4.23
C GLY A 162 -29.36 21.60 -4.10
N ALA A 163 -28.65 21.53 -5.23
CA ALA A 163 -27.21 21.36 -5.40
C ALA A 163 -26.55 19.95 -5.24
N ALA A 164 -26.97 19.08 -4.33
CA ALA A 164 -26.17 17.88 -3.96
C ALA A 164 -26.54 16.53 -4.62
N ASP A 165 -27.40 16.53 -5.64
CA ASP A 165 -28.02 15.30 -6.20
C ASP A 165 -27.23 14.76 -7.41
N GLY A 166 -26.02 14.22 -7.16
CA GLY A 166 -25.17 13.55 -8.15
C GLY A 166 -24.40 12.36 -7.55
N PRO A 167 -23.92 11.41 -8.38
CA PRO A 167 -23.10 10.30 -7.91
C PRO A 167 -21.78 10.79 -7.33
N GLY A 168 -21.20 10.01 -6.41
CA GLY A 168 -19.97 10.37 -5.69
C GLY A 168 -20.14 11.36 -4.54
N ALA A 169 -19.06 11.57 -3.80
CA ALA A 169 -18.95 12.52 -2.70
C ALA A 169 -18.07 13.70 -3.11
N GLU A 170 -18.32 14.86 -2.52
CA GLU A 170 -17.41 16.00 -2.60
C GLU A 170 -16.24 15.80 -1.64
N LEU A 171 -15.04 15.62 -2.22
CA LEU A 171 -13.82 15.31 -1.50
C LEU A 171 -12.86 16.49 -1.56
N SER A 172 -12.38 16.91 -0.39
CA SER A 172 -11.17 17.72 -0.29
C SER A 172 -9.95 16.82 -0.28
N ILE A 173 -9.00 17.09 -1.17
CA ILE A 173 -7.75 16.36 -1.30
C ILE A 173 -6.61 17.35 -1.13
N CYS A 174 -5.75 17.11 -0.15
CA CYS A 174 -4.51 17.84 0.08
C CYS A 174 -3.34 16.88 -0.02
N TYR A 175 -2.41 17.11 -0.93
CA TYR A 175 -1.29 16.20 -1.16
C TYR A 175 0.00 16.94 -1.47
N GLN A 176 1.14 16.29 -1.22
CA GLN A 176 2.45 16.83 -1.55
C GLN A 176 2.94 16.23 -2.87
N LYS A 177 2.83 17.00 -3.95
CA LYS A 177 3.22 16.55 -5.28
C LYS A 177 4.71 16.19 -5.31
N ALA A 178 5.01 14.98 -5.77
CA ALA A 178 6.38 14.55 -6.02
C ALA A 178 6.92 15.24 -7.28
N LEU A 179 7.78 16.24 -7.12
CA LEU A 179 8.47 16.91 -8.22
C LEU A 179 9.92 16.41 -8.30
N LEU A 180 10.41 16.17 -9.51
CA LEU A 180 11.82 15.81 -9.77
C LEU A 180 12.81 16.89 -9.29
N SER A 181 12.33 18.11 -9.04
CA SER A 181 13.14 19.25 -8.59
C SER A 181 13.41 19.29 -7.07
N HIS A 182 13.02 18.26 -6.32
CA HIS A 182 13.12 18.17 -4.84
C HIS A 182 12.37 19.26 -4.05
N ARG A 183 11.62 20.15 -4.72
CA ARG A 183 10.74 21.12 -4.05
C ARG A 183 9.38 20.49 -3.77
N ALA A 184 8.99 20.42 -2.51
CA ALA A 184 7.68 19.95 -2.10
C ALA A 184 6.61 21.00 -2.45
N GLN A 185 5.73 20.70 -3.40
CA GLN A 185 4.57 21.54 -3.69
C GLN A 185 3.33 20.91 -3.05
N VAL A 186 2.75 21.60 -2.07
CA VAL A 186 1.46 21.20 -1.50
C VAL A 186 0.37 21.66 -2.46
N VAL A 187 -0.45 20.72 -2.90
CA VAL A 187 -1.61 20.95 -3.76
C VAL A 187 -2.85 20.64 -2.94
N THR A 188 -3.79 21.58 -2.92
CA THR A 188 -5.09 21.40 -2.28
C THR A 188 -6.18 21.66 -3.31
N GLY A 189 -7.13 20.75 -3.42
CA GLY A 189 -8.26 20.87 -4.33
C GLY A 189 -9.50 20.17 -3.78
N SER A 190 -10.67 20.56 -4.29
CA SER A 190 -11.94 19.91 -4.05
C SER A 190 -12.46 19.33 -5.37
N LEU A 191 -12.87 18.07 -5.37
CA LEU A 191 -13.46 17.42 -6.53
C LEU A 191 -14.58 16.46 -6.10
N ARG A 192 -15.45 16.11 -7.04
CA ARG A 192 -16.48 15.08 -6.80
C ARG A 192 -15.95 13.74 -7.29
N ALA A 193 -15.91 12.71 -6.45
CA ALA A 193 -15.40 11.39 -6.84
C ALA A 193 -16.23 10.25 -6.26
N THR A 194 -16.20 9.09 -6.92
CA THR A 194 -16.81 7.84 -6.42
C THR A 194 -15.84 7.00 -5.59
N GLY A 195 -14.54 7.15 -5.83
CA GLY A 195 -13.51 6.40 -5.11
C GLY A 195 -12.09 6.82 -5.52
N LEU A 196 -11.12 6.30 -4.77
CA LEU A 196 -9.69 6.46 -4.99
C LEU A 196 -8.98 5.12 -4.74
N VAL A 197 -7.88 4.90 -5.45
CA VAL A 197 -6.95 3.80 -5.18
C VAL A 197 -5.55 4.37 -5.03
N LEU A 198 -4.89 4.06 -3.92
CA LEU A 198 -3.53 4.46 -3.62
C LEU A 198 -2.65 3.20 -3.67
N LYS A 199 -1.81 3.08 -4.69
CA LYS A 199 -0.88 1.96 -4.85
C LYS A 199 0.53 2.37 -4.45
N ALA A 200 1.15 1.53 -3.62
CA ALA A 200 2.54 1.70 -3.19
C ALA A 200 3.54 1.04 -4.15
N LEU A 201 3.10 0.04 -4.93
CA LEU A 201 3.92 -0.60 -5.94
C LEU A 201 3.84 0.19 -7.28
N PRO A 202 4.97 0.37 -7.99
CA PRO A 202 4.95 0.99 -9.31
C PRO A 202 4.31 0.03 -10.34
N THR A 203 3.28 0.53 -11.02
CA THR A 203 2.63 -0.14 -12.15
C THR A 203 3.37 0.18 -13.45
N SER A 204 3.55 -0.80 -14.31
CA SER A 204 4.27 -0.71 -15.60
C SER A 204 3.67 0.28 -16.60
N ASP A 205 2.46 0.77 -16.36
CA ASP A 205 1.66 1.48 -17.37
C ASP A 205 2.01 2.97 -17.49
N THR A 206 3.16 3.40 -16.96
CA THR A 206 3.60 4.81 -17.03
C THR A 206 4.50 5.10 -18.24
N ASP A 207 4.58 4.19 -19.23
CA ASP A 207 5.24 4.44 -20.52
C ASP A 207 4.27 4.13 -21.67
N GLY A 208 3.38 5.08 -21.98
CA GLY A 208 2.35 4.90 -23.02
C GLY A 208 1.91 6.16 -23.75
N SER A 209 2.63 7.28 -23.66
CA SER A 209 2.34 8.48 -24.46
C SER A 209 3.58 9.25 -24.93
N GLY A 210 4.75 8.62 -24.95
CA GLY A 210 5.98 9.20 -25.51
C GLY A 210 6.32 8.59 -26.88
N PRO A 211 6.94 9.35 -27.81
CA PRO A 211 7.33 8.82 -29.10
C PRO A 211 8.38 7.69 -28.94
N PRO A 212 8.32 6.64 -29.78
CA PRO A 212 9.05 5.41 -29.55
C PRO A 212 10.48 5.52 -30.08
N HIS A 213 11.38 6.25 -29.41
CA HIS A 213 12.84 6.10 -29.58
C HIS A 213 13.58 6.80 -28.43
N ALA A 214 13.80 6.09 -27.32
CA ALA A 214 14.90 6.36 -26.41
C ALA A 214 15.30 5.06 -25.70
N PRO A 215 16.61 4.74 -25.57
CA PRO A 215 17.05 3.56 -24.85
C PRO A 215 16.66 3.69 -23.37
N HIS A 216 16.28 2.56 -22.77
CA HIS A 216 15.87 2.42 -21.38
C HIS A 216 16.87 3.14 -20.45
N SER A 217 16.53 4.37 -20.07
CA SER A 217 17.20 5.07 -18.99
C SER A 217 16.77 4.38 -17.70
N ALA A 218 17.74 3.85 -16.95
CA ALA A 218 17.52 3.31 -15.62
C ALA A 218 16.57 4.23 -14.83
N VAL A 219 15.46 3.66 -14.37
CA VAL A 219 14.49 4.33 -13.52
C VAL A 219 15.25 4.86 -12.30
N PRO A 220 15.21 6.16 -11.99
CA PRO A 220 15.96 6.67 -10.86
C PRO A 220 15.45 6.03 -9.57
N ILE A 221 16.39 5.50 -8.78
CA ILE A 221 16.29 4.74 -7.52
C ILE A 221 15.40 5.42 -6.45
N THR A 222 15.03 6.69 -6.66
CA THR A 222 14.18 7.51 -5.79
C THR A 222 12.66 7.33 -5.97
N ASP A 223 12.18 6.57 -6.96
CA ASP A 223 10.73 6.50 -7.25
C ASP A 223 9.95 5.54 -6.32
N HIS A 224 10.63 4.74 -5.50
CA HIS A 224 10.00 3.77 -4.59
C HIS A 224 9.34 4.39 -3.35
N THR A 225 9.45 5.71 -3.16
CA THR A 225 8.94 6.43 -1.97
C THR A 225 7.64 7.20 -2.24
N CYS A 226 7.00 6.99 -3.38
CA CYS A 226 5.78 7.70 -3.76
C CYS A 226 4.62 6.71 -3.94
N LEU A 227 3.41 7.16 -3.56
CA LEU A 227 2.15 6.49 -3.87
C LEU A 227 1.68 6.95 -5.25
N ASN A 228 1.23 6.00 -6.06
CA ASN A 228 0.45 6.25 -7.25
C ASN A 228 -1.02 6.35 -6.85
N VAL A 229 -1.61 7.53 -6.99
CA VAL A 229 -3.00 7.79 -6.63
C VAL A 229 -3.82 7.88 -7.89
N SER A 230 -4.85 7.05 -8.02
CA SER A 230 -5.86 7.15 -9.07
C SER A 230 -7.20 7.55 -8.47
N VAL A 231 -7.77 8.65 -8.94
CA VAL A 231 -9.04 9.21 -8.49
C VAL A 231 -10.09 9.05 -9.57
N THR A 232 -11.22 8.42 -9.25
CA THR A 232 -12.36 8.33 -10.16
C THR A 232 -13.27 9.54 -9.96
N GLU A 233 -12.95 10.61 -10.67
CA GLU A 233 -13.64 11.90 -10.61
C GLU A 233 -14.94 11.85 -11.42
N VAL A 234 -16.00 12.45 -10.89
CA VAL A 234 -17.31 12.60 -11.51
C VAL A 234 -17.39 13.97 -12.16
N VAL A 235 -17.45 13.99 -13.49
CA VAL A 235 -17.61 15.20 -14.29
C VAL A 235 -19.08 15.39 -14.59
N LYS A 236 -19.61 16.55 -14.19
CA LYS A 236 -20.98 16.95 -14.50
C LYS A 236 -21.00 17.70 -15.82
N SER A 237 -21.82 17.25 -16.76
CA SER A 237 -22.09 17.98 -18.00
C SER A 237 -23.56 18.38 -18.05
N SER A 238 -23.82 19.58 -18.59
CA SER A 238 -25.17 20.09 -18.82
C SER A 238 -25.31 20.41 -20.29
N ASN A 239 -26.18 19.67 -20.97
CA ASN A 239 -26.48 19.86 -22.38
C ASN A 239 -27.98 20.21 -22.53
N LEU A 240 -28.40 20.58 -23.75
CA LEU A 240 -29.82 20.84 -24.07
C LEU A 240 -30.73 19.65 -23.75
N ALA A 241 -30.18 18.42 -23.72
CA ALA A 241 -30.86 17.18 -23.36
C ALA A 241 -30.98 16.91 -21.84
N GLY A 242 -30.45 17.79 -20.98
CA GLY A 242 -30.49 17.65 -19.53
C GLY A 242 -29.10 17.55 -18.87
N ARG A 243 -29.09 17.16 -17.59
CA ARG A 243 -27.87 16.96 -16.79
C ARG A 243 -27.41 15.51 -16.90
N SER A 244 -26.15 15.27 -17.25
CA SER A 244 -25.53 13.95 -17.26
C SER A 244 -24.23 13.95 -16.46
N PHE A 245 -23.81 12.77 -16.03
CA PHE A 245 -22.58 12.54 -15.28
C PHE A 245 -21.71 11.54 -16.04
N SER A 246 -20.42 11.84 -16.17
CA SER A 246 -19.39 10.93 -16.66
C SER A 246 -18.30 10.77 -15.59
N THR A 247 -17.49 9.73 -15.71
CA THR A 247 -16.34 9.50 -14.82
C THR A 247 -15.04 9.59 -15.58
N VAL A 248 -14.04 10.26 -15.00
CA VAL A 248 -12.67 10.36 -15.52
C VAL A 248 -11.71 9.90 -14.43
N THR A 249 -10.70 9.13 -14.80
CA THR A 249 -9.67 8.69 -13.86
C THR A 249 -8.47 9.63 -13.93
N ASN A 250 -8.24 10.39 -12.87
CA ASN A 250 -7.09 11.28 -12.74
C ASN A 250 -5.99 10.60 -11.92
N THR A 251 -4.76 10.59 -12.40
CA THR A 251 -3.63 9.94 -11.74
C THR A 251 -2.54 10.95 -11.36
N PHE A 252 -1.95 10.79 -10.19
CA PHE A 252 -0.80 11.59 -9.75
C PHE A 252 0.05 10.84 -8.72
N ARG A 253 1.27 11.33 -8.48
CA ARG A 253 2.20 10.77 -7.50
C ARG A 253 2.40 11.69 -6.31
N THR A 254 2.38 11.10 -5.11
CA THR A 254 2.55 11.85 -3.85
C THR A 254 3.15 10.96 -2.77
N ALA A 255 3.89 11.55 -1.83
CA ALA A 255 4.34 10.85 -0.63
C ALA A 255 3.30 10.90 0.50
N THR A 256 2.55 12.01 0.58
CA THR A 256 1.55 12.25 1.63
C THR A 256 0.26 12.74 1.03
N ILE A 257 -0.87 12.27 1.54
CA ILE A 257 -2.19 12.67 1.06
C ILE A 257 -3.19 12.65 2.20
N GLN A 258 -3.99 13.71 2.27
CA GLN A 258 -5.13 13.83 3.15
C GLN A 258 -6.38 13.93 2.28
N ILE A 259 -7.40 13.15 2.64
CA ILE A 259 -8.69 13.13 1.96
C ILE A 259 -9.77 13.31 3.02
N GLN A 260 -10.71 14.22 2.80
CA GLN A 260 -11.84 14.45 3.69
C GLN A 260 -13.11 14.70 2.88
N SER A 261 -14.20 14.03 3.24
CA SER A 261 -15.53 14.31 2.68
C SER A 261 -16.05 15.64 3.22
N GLN A 262 -16.61 16.46 2.32
CA GLN A 262 -17.22 17.75 2.63
C GLN A 262 -18.76 17.70 2.68
N ASP A 263 -19.38 16.73 1.99
CA ASP A 263 -20.83 16.63 1.83
C ASP A 263 -21.48 15.59 2.77
N GLN A 264 -20.84 15.32 3.92
CA GLN A 264 -21.27 14.37 4.96
C GLN A 264 -21.42 12.91 4.49
N ARG A 265 -20.97 12.59 3.26
CA ARG A 265 -20.94 11.20 2.79
C ARG A 265 -19.76 10.48 3.42
N LEU A 266 -20.03 9.29 3.96
CA LEU A 266 -19.01 8.50 4.62
C LEU A 266 -18.20 7.71 3.60
N LEU A 267 -16.94 7.45 3.94
CA LEU A 267 -16.00 6.69 3.13
C LEU A 267 -15.86 5.27 3.69
N MET A 268 -15.57 4.33 2.79
CA MET A 268 -15.15 2.97 3.09
C MET A 268 -13.68 2.83 2.66
N LEU A 269 -12.87 2.22 3.50
CA LEU A 269 -11.48 1.92 3.23
C LEU A 269 -11.27 0.42 3.18
N LEU A 270 -10.42 -0.06 2.27
CA LEU A 270 -9.94 -1.43 2.20
C LEU A 270 -8.41 -1.41 2.07
N LEU A 271 -7.72 -2.07 3.01
CA LEU A 271 -6.25 -2.09 3.06
C LEU A 271 -5.70 -3.43 2.56
N ASP A 272 -4.67 -3.38 1.72
CA ASP A 272 -3.89 -4.53 1.21
C ASP A 272 -4.78 -5.64 0.60
N LYS A 273 -5.92 -5.27 0.01
CA LYS A 273 -6.93 -6.18 -0.56
C LYS A 273 -7.48 -7.20 0.47
N ASP A 274 -7.28 -6.97 1.76
CA ASP A 274 -7.76 -7.84 2.83
C ASP A 274 -9.13 -7.38 3.31
N GLY A 275 -10.18 -8.13 2.95
CA GLY A 275 -11.56 -7.81 3.35
C GLY A 275 -11.77 -7.70 4.86
N ARG A 276 -10.91 -8.32 5.68
CA ARG A 276 -10.93 -8.20 7.14
C ARG A 276 -10.45 -6.83 7.63
N ARG A 277 -9.79 -6.07 6.77
CA ARG A 277 -9.21 -4.75 7.01
C ARG A 277 -10.02 -3.68 6.28
N THR A 278 -11.34 -3.81 6.40
CA THR A 278 -12.30 -2.84 5.88
C THR A 278 -12.74 -1.90 6.99
N TYR A 279 -12.57 -0.60 6.78
CA TYR A 279 -13.06 0.43 7.70
C TYR A 279 -14.23 1.16 7.08
N ARG A 280 -15.34 1.21 7.82
CA ARG A 280 -16.54 1.98 7.46
C ARG A 280 -16.63 3.24 8.31
N ASP A 281 -17.50 4.10 7.83
CA ASP A 281 -17.97 5.33 8.47
C ASP A 281 -16.84 6.32 8.71
N VAL A 282 -15.98 6.45 7.70
CA VAL A 282 -14.80 7.30 7.74
C VAL A 282 -15.11 8.67 7.13
N VAL A 283 -14.74 9.73 7.84
CA VAL A 283 -14.94 11.13 7.40
C VAL A 283 -13.67 11.70 6.79
N ARG A 284 -12.51 11.34 7.36
CA ARG A 284 -11.19 11.81 6.91
C ARG A 284 -10.15 10.71 7.01
N ILE A 285 -9.21 10.73 6.07
CA ILE A 285 -8.00 9.93 6.11
C ILE A 285 -6.76 10.79 5.88
N GLU A 286 -5.67 10.39 6.51
CA GLU A 286 -4.33 10.90 6.24
C GLU A 286 -3.38 9.75 6.01
N VAL A 287 -2.62 9.83 4.93
CA VAL A 287 -1.65 8.82 4.53
C VAL A 287 -0.28 9.47 4.44
N ALA A 288 0.71 8.81 5.04
CA ALA A 288 2.11 9.24 4.99
C ALA A 288 3.05 8.03 5.09
N PRO A 289 4.33 8.16 4.70
CA PRO A 289 5.31 7.11 4.90
C PRO A 289 5.43 6.78 6.39
N CYS A 290 5.37 5.49 6.73
CA CYS A 290 5.48 5.03 8.10
C CYS A 290 6.87 5.36 8.65
N PRO A 291 7.01 6.09 9.77
CA PRO A 291 8.33 6.38 10.35
C PRO A 291 8.91 5.12 10.99
N ASP A 292 10.22 4.91 10.87
CA ASP A 292 10.93 3.85 11.58
C ASP A 292 10.88 4.15 13.09
N PRO A 293 10.22 3.30 13.90
CA PRO A 293 10.08 3.52 15.33
C PRO A 293 11.43 3.76 16.03
N CYS A 294 12.51 3.13 15.54
CA CYS A 294 13.84 3.21 16.13
C CYS A 294 14.60 4.50 15.79
N SER A 295 14.13 5.30 14.81
CA SER A 295 14.84 6.49 14.32
C SER A 295 14.85 7.66 15.33
N GLY A 296 13.91 7.70 16.27
CA GLY A 296 13.82 8.75 17.30
C GLY A 296 14.65 8.50 18.56
N THR A 297 15.05 7.26 18.83
CA THR A 297 15.65 6.84 20.11
C THR A 297 17.17 7.00 20.21
N HIS A 298 17.88 7.26 19.11
CA HIS A 298 19.35 7.27 19.10
C HIS A 298 19.98 8.61 19.54
N LYS A 299 19.19 9.60 19.96
CA LYS A 299 19.70 10.93 20.37
C LYS A 299 19.96 11.14 21.86
N SER A 300 19.80 10.12 22.72
CA SER A 300 20.02 10.30 24.16
C SER A 300 20.82 9.16 24.77
N ARG A 301 22.16 9.18 24.60
CA ARG A 301 23.10 8.52 25.54
C ARG A 301 24.58 8.88 25.40
N ALA A 302 24.94 9.93 24.65
CA ALA A 302 26.34 10.34 24.46
C ALA A 302 26.70 11.71 25.10
N SER A 303 26.00 12.17 26.13
CA SER A 303 26.32 13.46 26.80
C SER A 303 26.60 13.35 28.31
N TRP A 304 27.14 12.21 28.78
CA TRP A 304 27.65 12.07 30.15
C TRP A 304 29.19 12.08 30.22
N LEU A 305 29.86 12.67 29.23
CA LEU A 305 31.19 13.23 29.40
C LEU A 305 31.16 14.67 28.92
N GLY A 306 31.50 15.59 29.82
CA GLY A 306 31.19 17.00 29.70
C GLY A 306 31.94 17.72 28.57
N SER A 307 31.24 18.66 27.97
CA SER A 307 31.75 20.02 27.75
C SER A 307 30.55 20.95 27.58
N HIS A 308 30.59 22.11 28.24
CA HIS A 308 29.63 23.17 28.04
C HIS A 308 29.88 23.83 26.69
N GLN A 309 28.94 23.70 25.75
CA GLN A 309 28.83 24.63 24.63
C GLN A 309 27.34 24.81 24.27
N PRO A 310 26.87 26.04 23.97
CA PRO A 310 25.45 26.27 23.71
C PRO A 310 25.12 25.74 22.30
N GLU A 311 24.38 24.63 22.22
CA GLU A 311 23.93 24.09 20.93
C GLU A 311 22.84 24.98 20.34
N ALA A 312 23.15 25.53 19.17
CA ALA A 312 22.25 26.25 18.29
C ALA A 312 21.05 25.39 17.88
N GLU A 313 19.93 26.06 17.68
CA GLU A 313 18.60 25.58 17.30
C GLU A 313 18.65 24.54 16.16
N GLY A 314 18.67 23.26 16.54
CA GLY A 314 18.89 22.15 15.64
C GLY A 314 17.64 21.78 14.84
N THR A 315 17.73 21.94 13.52
CA THR A 315 16.81 21.38 12.52
C THR A 315 16.49 19.92 12.85
N ARG A 316 15.27 19.63 13.32
CA ARG A 316 14.82 18.24 13.57
C ARG A 316 14.93 17.44 12.27
N ALA A 317 15.91 16.55 12.18
CA ALA A 317 16.04 15.59 11.10
C ALA A 317 14.72 14.81 10.95
N LYS A 318 14.20 14.73 9.72
CA LYS A 318 12.97 13.97 9.44
C LYS A 318 13.17 12.51 9.82
N PRO A 319 12.17 11.86 10.47
CA PRO A 319 12.28 10.46 10.83
C PRO A 319 12.48 9.61 9.57
N LYS A 320 13.43 8.68 9.63
CA LYS A 320 13.71 7.75 8.52
C LYS A 320 12.46 6.90 8.29
N PRO A 321 12.02 6.68 7.04
CA PRO A 321 10.88 5.79 6.80
C PRO A 321 11.21 4.33 7.13
N LEU A 322 10.20 3.60 7.61
CA LEU A 322 10.25 2.16 7.84
C LEU A 322 10.11 1.43 6.50
N LEU A 323 11.12 0.64 6.19
CA LEU A 323 11.16 -0.22 5.01
C LEU A 323 11.10 -1.68 5.44
N MET A 324 10.31 -2.49 4.73
CA MET A 324 10.24 -3.93 4.91
C MET A 324 11.09 -4.61 3.82
N PRO A 325 12.14 -5.37 4.19
CA PRO A 325 12.94 -6.10 3.20
C PRO A 325 12.22 -7.38 2.77
N ILE A 326 12.36 -7.78 1.50
CA ILE A 326 12.08 -9.13 0.99
C ILE A 326 13.30 -9.56 0.20
N ASN A 327 13.93 -10.67 0.58
CA ASN A 327 15.15 -11.15 -0.03
C ASN A 327 14.89 -11.83 -1.38
N THR A 328 15.74 -11.55 -2.36
CA THR A 328 15.78 -12.12 -3.71
C THR A 328 17.24 -12.42 -4.10
N PHE A 329 17.48 -12.91 -5.32
CA PHE A 329 18.84 -13.17 -5.83
C PHE A 329 19.50 -11.95 -6.46
N SER A 330 18.69 -11.07 -7.06
CA SER A 330 19.20 -9.96 -7.87
C SER A 330 19.18 -8.61 -7.13
N GLY A 331 18.46 -8.50 -6.00
CA GLY A 331 18.23 -7.21 -5.35
C GLY A 331 17.53 -6.21 -6.30
N ILE A 332 17.45 -4.93 -5.93
CA ILE A 332 17.12 -3.86 -6.90
C ILE A 332 18.46 -3.39 -7.48
N VAL A 333 18.62 -3.44 -8.81
CA VAL A 333 19.75 -2.81 -9.54
C VAL A 333 19.44 -1.35 -9.81
#